data_AF-A0A7X0J0B0-F1
#
_entry.id   AF-A0A7X0J0B0-F1
#
_cell.length_a   1.000
_cell.length_b   1.000
_cell.length_c   1.000
_cell.angle_alpha   90.00
_cell.angle_beta   90.00
_cell.angle_gamma   90.00
#
_symmetry.space_group_name_H-M   'P 1'
#
loop_
_entity.id
_entity.type
_entity.pdbx_description
1 polymer ?
#
loop_
_entity_poly.entity_id
_entity_poly.type
_entity_poly.pdbx_seq_one_letter_code
_entity_poly.pdbx_strand_id
1 'polypeptide(L)' 'MTRTARKAANLSLDEQLVADARELKINISRAAEDGITRAIKAERERLWLLENADAIEQANAYVEKHGLPFGKYRQF' A
#
# COMPACT_ATOMS: atom_id res chain seq x y z
N MET A 1 19.85 2.24 16.70
CA MET A 1 19.23 1.96 15.39
C MET A 1 18.99 0.47 15.31
N THR A 2 17.73 0.03 15.41
CA THR A 2 17.35 -1.39 15.35
C THR A 2 17.59 -1.88 13.93
N ARG A 3 18.66 -2.67 13.75
CA ARG A 3 18.97 -3.31 12.48
C ARG A 3 17.92 -4.38 12.24
N THR A 4 16.98 -4.14 11.33
CA THR A 4 15.93 -5.09 10.96
C THR A 4 16.59 -6.38 10.49
N ALA A 5 16.36 -7.48 11.20
CA ALA A 5 16.92 -8.77 10.82
C ALA A 5 16.27 -9.22 9.52
N ARG A 6 17.07 -9.31 8.45
CA ARG A 6 16.60 -9.89 7.18
C ARG A 6 16.58 -11.42 7.33
N LYS A 7 15.42 -12.01 7.07
CA LYS A 7 15.27 -13.46 7.00
C LYS A 7 15.32 -13.87 5.54
N ALA A 8 16.19 -14.82 5.20
CA ALA A 8 16.21 -15.41 3.87
C ALA A 8 14.90 -16.18 3.63
N ALA A 9 14.32 -16.01 2.45
CA ALA A 9 13.13 -16.71 2.01
C ALA A 9 13.45 -17.41 0.68
N ASN A 10 13.14 -18.69 0.58
CA ASN A 10 13.20 -19.43 -0.67
C ASN A 10 11.85 -19.26 -1.38
N LEU A 11 11.88 -18.75 -2.62
CA LEU A 11 10.72 -18.47 -3.44
C LEU A 11 10.90 -19.11 -4.81
N SER A 12 9.81 -19.66 -5.34
CA SER A 12 9.74 -20.15 -6.72
C SER A 12 9.24 -19.00 -7.60
N LEU A 13 10.01 -18.67 -8.63
CA LEU A 13 9.69 -17.65 -9.63
C LEU A 13 9.75 -18.28 -11.01
N ASP A 14 9.08 -17.65 -11.96
CA ASP A 14 9.18 -18.03 -13.36
C ASP A 14 10.63 -17.96 -13.86
N GLU A 15 11.04 -18.98 -14.61
CA GLU A 15 12.42 -19.12 -15.06
C GLU A 15 12.83 -18.02 -16.05
N GLN A 16 11.93 -17.66 -16.98
CA GLN A 16 12.19 -16.61 -17.96
C GLN A 16 12.32 -15.25 -17.27
N LEU A 17 11.44 -14.98 -16.31
CA LEU A 17 11.51 -13.75 -15.51
C LEU A 17 12.83 -13.61 -14.75
N VAL A 18 13.36 -14.72 -14.20
CA VAL A 18 14.65 -14.73 -13.51
C VAL A 18 15.81 -14.53 -14.50
N ALA A 19 15.73 -15.15 -15.68
CA ALA A 19 16.73 -14.99 -16.73
C ALA A 19 16.80 -13.54 -17.22
N ASP A 20 15.66 -12.95 -17.56
CA ASP A 20 15.55 -11.56 -18.01
C ASP A 20 16.07 -10.58 -16.96
N ALA A 21 15.69 -10.78 -15.69
CA ALA A 21 16.18 -9.96 -14.59
C ALA A 21 17.70 -10.04 -14.43
N ARG A 22 18.30 -11.21 -14.62
CA ARG A 22 19.76 -11.39 -14.57
C ARG A 22 20.45 -10.71 -15.75
N GLU A 23 19.92 -10.85 -16.96
CA GLU A 23 20.45 -10.18 -18.16
C GLU A 23 20.46 -8.65 -17.98
N LEU A 24 19.37 -8.12 -17.43
CA LEU A 24 19.19 -6.70 -17.14
C LEU A 24 19.90 -6.24 -15.85
N LYS A 25 20.63 -7.14 -15.16
CA LYS A 25 21.35 -6.87 -13.90
C LYS A 25 20.44 -6.31 -12.79
N ILE A 26 19.17 -6.71 -12.79
CA ILE A 26 18.19 -6.33 -11.77
C ILE A 26 18.47 -7.12 -10.48
N ASN A 27 18.44 -6.42 -9.34
CA ASN A 27 18.54 -7.06 -8.04
C ASN A 27 17.19 -7.72 -7.67
N ILE A 28 17.05 -9.00 -7.98
CA ILE A 28 15.82 -9.79 -7.78
C ILE A 28 15.33 -9.71 -6.32
N SER A 29 16.23 -9.85 -5.33
CA SER A 29 15.85 -9.82 -3.92
C SER A 29 15.24 -8.48 -3.52
N ARG A 30 15.83 -7.36 -3.99
CA ARG A 30 15.29 -6.02 -3.73
C ARG A 30 13.97 -5.79 -4.45
N ALA A 31 13.87 -6.20 -5.71
CA ALA A 31 12.63 -6.08 -6.48
C ALA A 31 11.48 -6.89 -5.85
N ALA A 32 11.78 -8.08 -5.32
CA ALA A 32 10.83 -8.91 -4.60
C ALA A 32 10.39 -8.25 -3.29
N GLU A 33 11.33 -7.70 -2.51
CA GLU A 33 11.03 -6.97 -1.28
C GLU A 33 10.11 -5.76 -1.55
N ASP A 34 10.45 -4.93 -2.54
CA ASP A 34 9.64 -3.78 -2.93
C ASP A 34 8.24 -4.20 -3.42
N GLY A 35 8.16 -5.29 -4.18
CA GLY A 35 6.90 -5.86 -4.64
C GLY A 35 6.00 -6.32 -3.50
N ILE A 36 6.57 -7.06 -2.53
CA ILE A 36 5.86 -7.53 -1.33
C ILE A 36 5.41 -6.35 -0.48
N THR A 37 6.26 -5.34 -0.28
CA THR A 37 5.88 -4.12 0.46
C THR A 37 4.70 -3.42 -0.17
N ARG A 38 4.68 -3.26 -1.50
CA ARG A 38 3.55 -2.66 -2.22
C ARG A 38 2.28 -3.49 -2.07
N ALA A 39 2.37 -4.81 -2.22
CA ALA A 39 1.22 -5.71 -2.08
C ALA A 39 0.62 -5.66 -0.66
N ILE A 40 1.46 -5.68 0.37
CA ILE A 40 1.02 -5.57 1.77
C ILE A 40 0.35 -4.21 2.02
N LYS A 41 0.93 -3.12 1.52
CA LYS A 41 0.35 -1.78 1.67
C LYS A 41 -1.04 -1.72 1.02
N ALA A 42 -1.15 -2.19 -0.23
CA ALA A 42 -2.42 -2.19 -0.96
C ALA A 42 -3.50 -3.01 -0.24
N GLU A 43 -3.15 -4.20 0.28
CA GLU A 43 -4.13 -5.02 0.98
C GLU A 43 -4.55 -4.39 2.32
N ARG A 44 -3.62 -3.75 3.04
CA ARG A 44 -3.96 -3.00 4.25
C ARG A 44 -4.89 -1.83 3.98
N GLU A 45 -4.63 -1.07 2.91
CA GLU A 45 -5.52 0.01 2.48
C GLU A 45 -6.91 -0.52 2.11
N ARG A 46 -6.98 -1.65 1.39
CA ARG A 46 -8.25 -2.31 1.05
C ARG A 46 -9.03 -2.71 2.30
N LEU A 47 -8.37 -3.37 3.25
CA LEU A 47 -9.00 -3.81 4.51
C LEU A 47 -9.44 -2.60 5.34
N TRP A 48 -8.62 -1.57 5.44
CA TRP A 48 -8.97 -0.34 6.17
C TRP A 48 -10.21 0.33 5.57
N LEU A 49 -10.30 0.44 4.24
CA LEU A 49 -11.48 1.01 3.57
C LEU A 49 -12.73 0.19 3.86
N LEU A 50 -12.62 -1.14 3.86
CA LEU A 50 -13.74 -2.03 4.17
C LEU A 50 -14.20 -1.87 5.63
N GLU A 51 -13.25 -1.87 6.57
CA GLU A 51 -13.52 -1.71 8.00
C GLU A 51 -14.12 -0.34 8.34
N ASN A 52 -13.77 0.71 7.59
CA ASN A 52 -14.21 2.08 7.85
C ASN A 52 -15.31 2.55 6.90
N ALA A 53 -15.88 1.67 6.07
CA ALA A 53 -16.89 2.02 5.07
C ALA A 53 -18.09 2.75 5.69
N ASP A 54 -18.65 2.20 6.78
CA ASP A 54 -19.80 2.80 7.47
C ASP A 54 -19.46 4.17 8.10
N ALA A 55 -18.25 4.31 8.65
CA ALA A 55 -17.80 5.56 9.25
C ALA A 55 -17.59 6.64 8.18
N ILE A 56 -17.04 6.25 7.02
CA ILE A 56 -16.88 7.13 5.85
C ILE A 56 -18.26 7.55 5.31
N GLU A 57 -19.21 6.62 5.20
CA GLU A 57 -20.58 6.93 4.75
C GLU A 57 -21.28 7.91 5.70
N GLN A 58 -21.20 7.67 7.02
CA GLN A 58 -21.76 8.57 8.02
C GLN A 58 -21.13 9.96 7.97
N ALA A 59 -19.81 10.03 7.81
CA ALA A 59 -19.10 11.31 7.66
C ALA A 59 -19.53 12.05 6.38
N ASN A 60 -19.66 11.34 5.26
CA ASN A 60 -20.13 11.91 3.99
C ASN A 60 -21.57 12.45 4.11
N ALA A 61 -22.48 11.67 4.68
CA ALA A 61 -23.86 12.07 4.90
C ALA A 61 -23.97 13.32 5.81
N TYR A 62 -23.11 13.41 6.83
CA TYR A 62 -23.03 14.61 7.68
C TYR A 62 -22.61 15.84 6.87
N VAL A 63 -21.55 15.71 6.05
CA VAL A 63 -21.05 16.81 5.21
C VAL A 63 -22.09 17.23 4.17
N GLU A 64 -22.81 16.30 3.55
CA GLU A 64 -23.89 16.61 2.60
C GLU A 64 -25.01 17.42 3.26
N LYS A 65 -25.39 17.05 4.50
CA LYS A 65 -26.47 17.70 5.23
C LYS A 65 -26.06 19.05 5.84
N HIS A 66 -24.83 19.17 6.33
CA HIS A 66 -24.39 20.30 7.15
C HIS A 66 -23.35 21.20 6.46
N GLY A 67 -22.89 20.81 5.27
CA GLY A 67 -21.77 21.42 4.58
C GLY A 67 -20.42 21.02 5.20
N LEU A 68 -19.34 21.49 4.59
CA LEU A 68 -17.98 21.20 5.08
C LEU A 68 -17.77 21.81 6.47
N PRO A 69 -17.38 20.98 7.47
CA PRO A 69 -16.93 21.50 8.76
C PRO A 69 -15.85 22.56 8.57
N PHE A 70 -16.03 23.70 9.24
CA PHE A 70 -15.09 24.83 9.18
C PHE A 70 -14.85 25.41 7.77
N GLY A 71 -15.67 25.06 6.77
CA GLY A 71 -15.53 25.59 5.40
C GLY A 71 -15.53 27.12 5.34
N LYS A 72 -16.24 27.78 6.27
CA LYS A 72 -16.29 29.24 6.43
C LYS A 72 -14.95 29.91 6.80
N TYR A 73 -13.96 29.15 7.26
CA TYR A 73 -12.63 29.65 7.61
C TYR A 73 -11.56 29.30 6.57
N ARG A 74 -11.93 28.59 5.48
CA ARG A 74 -10.99 28.22 4.42
C ARG A 74 -10.55 29.50 3.69
N GLN A 75 -9.29 29.86 3.84
CA GLN A 75 -8.63 30.91 3.05
C GLN A 75 -8.01 30.23 1.82
N PHE A 76 -8.62 30.42 0.67
CA PHE A 76 -8.06 30.04 -0.63
C PHE A 76 -7.12 31.14 -1.12
#